data_AF-A0A0G0JRL6-F1
#
_entry.id   AF-A0A0G0JRL6-F1
#
_cell.length_a   1.000
_cell.length_b   1.000
_cell.length_c   1.000
_cell.angle_alpha   90.00
_cell.angle_beta   90.00
_cell.angle_gamma   90.00
#
_symmetry.space_group_name_H-M   'P 1'
#
loop_
_entity.id
_entity.type
_entity.pdbx_description
1 polymer ?
#
loop_
_entity_poly.entity_id
_entity_poly.type
_entity_poly.pdbx_seq_one_letter_code
_entity_poly.pdbx_strand_id
1 'polypeptide(L)'
;KKTAAEEYETSPPPRYTDASLISSLEKQGIGRPSTYAPIISTIQIRQYVDKDEGKFKPTSLGVAVNQYLVTNFDDVLSLPFTANMEEDLDKVALGKLDWKKMMKDFWGIFEKKVVTATKVGEKMPGL
;
A
#
# COMPACT_ATOMS: atom_id res chain seq x y z
N LYS A 1 45.01 -9.19 -27.19
CA LYS A 1 43.88 -9.49 -26.27
C LYS A 1 43.22 -8.18 -25.89
N LYS A 2 42.05 -7.85 -26.46
CA LYS A 2 41.23 -6.71 -26.02
C LYS A 2 40.29 -7.23 -24.93
N THR A 3 40.44 -6.75 -23.71
CA THR A 3 39.47 -6.92 -22.64
C THR A 3 38.32 -5.95 -22.91
N ALA A 4 37.14 -6.47 -23.27
CA ALA A 4 35.93 -5.68 -23.33
C ALA A 4 35.43 -5.49 -21.90
N ALA A 5 35.35 -4.24 -21.44
CA ALA A 5 34.63 -3.90 -20.22
C ALA A 5 33.13 -3.95 -20.56
N GLU A 6 32.40 -4.87 -19.94
CA GLU A 6 30.94 -4.87 -20.00
C GLU A 6 30.44 -3.77 -19.06
N GLU A 7 29.93 -2.69 -19.66
CA GLU A 7 29.28 -1.59 -18.98
C GLU A 7 27.89 -2.06 -18.52
N TYR A 8 27.72 -2.27 -17.22
CA TYR A 8 26.43 -2.63 -16.63
C TYR A 8 25.57 -1.36 -16.51
N GLU A 9 24.78 -1.08 -17.54
CA GLU A 9 23.67 -0.14 -17.39
C GLU A 9 22.58 -0.78 -16.53
N THR A 10 22.30 -0.17 -15.37
CA THR A 10 21.18 -0.60 -14.55
C THR A 10 19.88 -0.23 -15.24
N SER A 11 19.10 -1.23 -15.62
CA SER A 11 17.73 -1.00 -16.08
C SER A 11 16.81 -0.71 -14.89
N PRO A 12 15.76 0.11 -15.07
CA PRO A 12 14.76 0.32 -14.03
C PRO A 12 14.11 -1.02 -13.63
N PRO A 13 13.70 -1.18 -12.37
CA PRO A 13 13.09 -2.41 -11.90
C PRO A 13 11.84 -2.76 -12.73
N PRO A 14 11.61 -4.05 -13.01
CA PRO A 14 10.45 -4.47 -13.77
C PRO A 14 9.16 -4.11 -13.02
N ARG A 15 8.11 -3.78 -13.78
CA ARG A 15 6.77 -3.60 -13.22
C ARG A 15 6.28 -4.90 -12.60
N TYR A 16 5.47 -4.78 -11.54
CA TYR A 16 4.89 -5.93 -10.87
C TYR A 16 3.94 -6.71 -11.78
N THR A 17 4.06 -8.03 -11.82
CA THR A 17 2.97 -8.97 -12.13
C THR A 17 2.20 -9.34 -10.86
N ASP A 18 1.07 -10.04 -10.97
CA ASP A 18 0.32 -10.58 -9.83
C ASP A 18 1.23 -11.34 -8.87
N ALA A 19 2.01 -12.29 -9.37
CA ALA A 19 2.91 -13.11 -8.55
C ALA A 19 3.97 -12.27 -7.82
N SER A 20 4.60 -11.32 -8.52
CA SER A 20 5.61 -10.46 -7.91
C SER A 20 5.04 -9.45 -6.91
N LEU A 21 3.79 -8.99 -7.11
CA LEU A 21 3.10 -8.13 -6.17
C LEU A 21 2.74 -8.91 -4.90
N ILE A 22 2.19 -10.12 -5.05
CA ILE A 22 1.91 -11.03 -3.92
C ILE A 22 3.19 -11.30 -3.12
N SER A 23 4.27 -11.66 -3.81
CA SER A 23 5.57 -11.91 -3.17
C SER A 23 6.09 -10.66 -2.44
N SER A 24 5.88 -9.47 -3.00
CA SER A 24 6.25 -8.22 -2.35
C SER A 24 5.39 -7.92 -1.12
N LEU A 25 4.07 -8.16 -1.18
CA LEU A 25 3.16 -7.98 -0.04
C LEU A 25 3.53 -8.92 1.10
N GLU A 26 3.76 -10.20 0.79
CA GLU A 26 4.19 -11.21 1.74
C GLU A 26 5.52 -10.85 2.41
N LYS A 27 6.52 -10.44 1.61
CA LYS A 27 7.83 -10.00 2.12
C LYS A 27 7.73 -8.80 3.06
N GLN A 28 6.78 -7.90 2.82
CA GLN A 28 6.54 -6.72 3.65
C GLN A 28 5.61 -7.00 4.85
N GLY A 29 5.09 -8.22 4.99
CA GLY A 29 4.15 -8.57 6.06
C GLY A 29 2.77 -7.96 5.90
N ILE A 30 2.38 -7.58 4.69
CA ILE A 30 1.10 -6.92 4.41
C ILE A 30 0.12 -7.92 3.81
N GLY A 31 -1.03 -8.09 4.45
CA GLY A 31 -2.06 -9.03 4.02
C GLY A 31 -1.74 -10.49 4.37
N ARG A 32 -2.59 -11.40 3.92
CA ARG A 32 -2.58 -12.84 4.17
C ARG A 32 -2.98 -13.58 2.89
N PRO A 33 -2.77 -14.92 2.79
CA PRO A 33 -3.18 -15.69 1.61
C PRO A 33 -4.65 -15.48 1.21
N SER A 34 -5.53 -15.23 2.18
CA SER A 34 -6.94 -14.92 1.96
C SER A 34 -7.23 -13.53 1.42
N THR A 35 -6.30 -12.57 1.56
CA THR A 35 -6.52 -11.15 1.21
C THR A 35 -5.81 -10.71 -0.05
N TYR A 36 -4.78 -11.43 -0.52
CA TYR A 36 -4.02 -11.05 -1.72
C TYR A 36 -4.87 -10.91 -2.99
N ALA A 37 -5.67 -11.92 -3.33
CA ALA A 37 -6.54 -11.86 -4.51
C ALA A 37 -7.60 -10.74 -4.38
N PRO A 38 -8.30 -10.58 -3.25
CA PRO A 38 -9.17 -9.42 -3.02
C PRO A 38 -8.48 -8.06 -3.15
N ILE A 39 -7.25 -7.89 -2.64
CA ILE A 39 -6.49 -6.63 -2.75
C ILE A 39 -6.23 -6.32 -4.23
N ILE A 40 -5.67 -7.28 -4.97
CA ILE A 40 -5.36 -7.15 -6.39
C ILE A 40 -6.62 -6.84 -7.21
N SER A 41 -7.72 -7.53 -6.92
CA SER A 41 -9.01 -7.28 -7.56
C SER A 41 -9.52 -5.87 -7.28
N THR A 42 -9.45 -5.43 -6.02
CA THR A 42 -9.96 -4.12 -5.60
C THR A 42 -9.22 -2.96 -6.26
N ILE A 43 -7.89 -3.00 -6.32
CA ILE A 43 -7.10 -1.90 -6.92
C ILE A 43 -7.32 -1.79 -8.44
N GLN A 44 -7.68 -2.90 -9.10
CA GLN A 44 -8.07 -2.91 -10.52
C GLN A 44 -9.52 -2.44 -10.73
N ILE A 45 -10.48 -2.97 -9.96
CA ILE A 45 -11.89 -2.57 -10.05
C ILE A 45 -12.08 -1.07 -9.78
N ARG A 46 -11.29 -0.51 -8.85
CA ARG A 46 -11.28 0.93 -8.55
C ARG A 46 -10.45 1.76 -9.54
N GLN A 47 -9.92 1.14 -10.59
CA GLN A 47 -9.15 1.79 -11.65
C GLN A 47 -7.91 2.55 -11.15
N TYR A 48 -7.28 2.09 -10.07
CA TYR A 48 -6.01 2.67 -9.58
C TYR A 48 -4.82 2.13 -10.36
N VAL A 49 -4.95 0.91 -10.89
CA VAL A 49 -3.96 0.28 -11.77
C VAL A 49 -4.67 -0.39 -12.94
N ASP A 50 -3.98 -0.42 -14.08
CA ASP A 50 -4.31 -1.23 -15.24
C ASP A 50 -3.25 -2.33 -15.42
N LYS A 51 -3.52 -3.27 -16.33
CA LYS A 51 -2.56 -4.28 -16.77
C LYS A 51 -2.15 -4.05 -18.22
N ASP A 52 -0.85 -4.03 -18.44
CA ASP A 52 -0.21 -3.99 -19.75
C ASP A 52 0.70 -5.21 -19.87
N GLU A 53 0.41 -6.10 -20.82
CA GLU A 53 1.10 -7.39 -20.98
C GLU A 53 1.25 -8.19 -19.67
N GLY A 54 0.20 -8.20 -18.84
CA GLY A 54 0.19 -8.90 -17.54
C GLY A 54 0.97 -8.21 -16.42
N LYS A 55 1.47 -6.99 -16.63
CA LYS A 55 2.18 -6.18 -15.64
C LYS A 55 1.35 -4.97 -15.23
N PHE A 56 1.37 -4.62 -13.95
CA PHE A 56 0.66 -3.47 -13.39
C PHE A 56 1.26 -2.15 -13.85
N LYS A 57 0.38 -1.24 -14.23
CA LYS A 57 0.67 0.15 -14.56
C LYS A 57 -0.28 1.05 -13.77
N PRO A 58 0.23 2.03 -12.99
CA PRO A 58 -0.64 2.95 -12.28
C PRO A 58 -1.39 3.84 -13.28
N THR A 59 -2.66 4.10 -13.00
CA THR A 59 -3.47 5.06 -13.76
C THR A 59 -3.21 6.47 -13.23
N SER A 60 -3.61 7.51 -13.99
CA SER A 60 -3.54 8.89 -13.49
C SER A 60 -4.35 9.07 -12.20
N LEU A 61 -5.50 8.40 -12.09
CA LEU A 61 -6.33 8.39 -10.88
C LEU A 61 -5.57 7.73 -9.72
N GLY A 62 -4.97 6.55 -9.94
CA GLY A 62 -4.21 5.84 -8.92
C GLY A 62 -3.01 6.66 -8.40
N VAL A 63 -2.30 7.34 -9.29
CA VAL A 63 -1.20 8.25 -8.89
C VAL A 63 -1.72 9.41 -8.04
N ALA A 64 -2.80 10.06 -8.47
CA ALA A 64 -3.37 11.20 -7.75
C ALA A 64 -3.89 10.79 -6.35
N VAL A 65 -4.61 9.68 -6.26
CA VAL A 65 -5.12 9.12 -5.01
C VAL A 65 -3.96 8.73 -4.09
N ASN A 66 -2.95 8.02 -4.61
CA ASN A 66 -1.79 7.63 -3.81
C ASN A 66 -1.04 8.85 -3.28
N GLN A 67 -0.82 9.88 -4.11
CA GLN A 67 -0.15 11.10 -3.69
C GLN A 67 -0.93 11.81 -2.58
N TYR A 68 -2.24 11.96 -2.73
CA TYR A 68 -3.08 12.56 -1.70
C TYR A 68 -3.02 11.76 -0.38
N LEU A 69 -3.12 10.44 -0.45
CA LEU A 69 -3.09 9.58 0.72
C LEU A 69 -1.74 9.64 1.44
N VAL A 70 -0.63 9.48 0.73
CA VAL A 70 0.72 9.53 1.32
C VAL A 70 1.01 10.90 1.93
N THR A 71 0.56 11.99 1.31
CA THR A 71 0.76 13.34 1.85
C THR A 71 -0.03 13.59 3.15
N ASN A 72 -1.21 13.00 3.32
CA ASN A 72 -2.07 13.28 4.48
C ASN A 72 -2.00 12.22 5.58
N PHE A 73 -1.54 11.01 5.27
CA PHE A 73 -1.58 9.83 6.14
C PHE A 73 -0.24 9.06 6.14
N ASP A 74 0.86 9.80 6.05
CA ASP A 74 2.25 9.32 5.96
C ASP A 74 2.65 8.24 6.98
N ASP A 75 2.13 8.32 8.21
CA ASP A 75 2.37 7.36 9.30
C ASP A 75 1.43 6.15 9.28
N VAL A 76 0.12 6.36 9.17
CA VAL A 76 -0.92 5.31 9.29
C VAL A 76 -1.12 4.50 8.00
N LEU A 77 -0.58 4.96 6.87
CA LEU A 77 -0.55 4.20 5.60
C LEU A 77 0.87 3.72 5.25
N SER A 78 1.83 3.86 6.17
CA SER A 78 3.17 3.34 5.95
C SER A 78 3.18 1.81 5.92
N LEU A 79 4.13 1.23 5.18
CA LEU A 79 4.31 -0.23 5.14
C LEU A 79 4.57 -0.81 6.55
N PRO A 80 5.45 -0.22 7.40
CA PRO A 80 5.68 -0.72 8.75
C PRO A 80 4.43 -0.65 9.62
N PHE A 81 3.64 0.42 9.53
CA PHE A 81 2.40 0.53 10.28
C PHE A 81 1.40 -0.56 9.88
N THR A 82 1.24 -0.78 8.57
CA THR A 82 0.34 -1.79 8.03
C THR A 82 0.75 -3.19 8.49
N ALA A 83 2.05 -3.52 8.42
CA ALA A 83 2.57 -4.80 8.90
C ALA A 83 2.37 -4.98 10.42
N ASN A 84 2.62 -3.94 11.21
CA ASN A 84 2.38 -3.99 12.66
C ASN A 84 0.91 -4.20 12.98
N MET A 85 -0.02 -3.56 12.26
CA MET A 85 -1.46 -3.77 12.42
C MET A 85 -1.84 -5.23 12.15
N GLU A 86 -1.26 -5.84 11.12
CA GLU A 86 -1.48 -7.26 10.81
C GLU A 86 -0.99 -8.18 11.95
N GLU A 87 0.20 -7.93 12.53
CA GLU A 87 0.67 -8.67 13.71
C GLU A 87 -0.23 -8.49 14.93
N ASP A 88 -0.74 -7.28 15.09
CA ASP A 88 -1.63 -6.92 16.18
C ASP A 88 -2.97 -7.66 16.05
N LEU A 89 -3.53 -7.76 14.84
CA LEU A 89 -4.70 -8.59 14.56
C LEU A 89 -4.45 -10.07 14.87
N ASP A 90 -3.25 -10.59 14.59
CA ASP A 90 -2.89 -11.97 14.98
C ASP A 90 -2.82 -12.13 16.51
N LYS A 91 -2.28 -11.13 17.24
CA LYS A 91 -2.29 -11.14 18.72
C LYS A 91 -3.72 -11.14 19.26
N VAL A 92 -4.64 -10.40 18.63
CA VAL A 92 -6.07 -10.43 18.98
C VAL A 92 -6.66 -11.81 18.75
N ALA A 93 -6.40 -12.44 17.60
CA ALA A 93 -6.89 -13.78 17.30
C ALA A 93 -6.38 -14.84 18.30
N LEU A 94 -5.17 -14.66 18.82
CA LEU A 94 -4.57 -15.50 19.86
C LEU A 94 -5.00 -15.12 21.30
N GLY A 95 -5.85 -14.11 21.48
CA GLY A 95 -6.28 -13.62 22.79
C GLY A 95 -5.18 -12.90 23.59
N LYS A 96 -4.08 -12.51 22.94
CA LYS A 96 -2.92 -11.83 23.55
C LYS A 96 -3.07 -10.31 23.58
N LEU A 97 -4.07 -9.76 22.89
CA LEU A 97 -4.33 -8.33 22.81
C LEU A 97 -5.84 -8.07 22.81
N ASP A 98 -6.29 -7.07 23.57
CA ASP A 98 -7.68 -6.65 23.59
C ASP A 98 -8.01 -5.83 22.32
N TRP A 99 -8.92 -6.34 21.51
CA TRP A 99 -9.28 -5.73 20.23
C TRP A 99 -9.97 -4.37 20.39
N LYS A 100 -10.74 -4.16 21.47
CA LYS A 100 -11.43 -2.88 21.70
C LYS A 100 -10.41 -1.80 22.04
N LYS A 101 -9.41 -2.14 22.86
CA LYS A 101 -8.30 -1.24 23.19
C LYS A 101 -7.51 -0.89 21.93
N MET A 102 -7.11 -1.88 21.14
CA MET A 102 -6.39 -1.64 19.88
C MET A 102 -7.19 -0.71 18.95
N MET A 103 -8.46 -1.01 18.71
CA MET A 103 -9.30 -0.19 17.83
C MET A 103 -9.49 1.22 18.35
N LYS A 104 -9.62 1.40 19.67
CA LYS A 104 -9.70 2.72 20.30
C LYS A 104 -8.41 3.53 20.08
N ASP A 105 -7.26 2.88 20.27
CA ASP A 105 -5.95 3.51 20.11
C ASP A 105 -5.72 3.93 18.64
N PHE A 106 -6.08 3.06 17.68
CA PHE A 106 -6.04 3.37 16.24
C PHE A 106 -6.98 4.53 15.88
N TRP A 107 -8.27 4.43 16.25
CA TRP A 107 -9.29 5.38 15.83
C TRP A 107 -9.00 6.79 16.33
N GLY A 108 -8.49 6.93 17.54
CA GLY A 108 -8.15 8.25 18.12
C GLY A 108 -7.07 9.00 17.34
N ILE A 109 -6.19 8.31 16.62
CA ILE A 109 -5.18 8.90 15.73
C ILE A 109 -5.79 9.13 14.34
N PHE A 110 -6.46 8.11 13.81
CA PHE A 110 -7.01 8.11 12.46
C PHE A 110 -8.07 9.21 12.26
N GLU A 111 -9.01 9.36 13.19
CA GLU A 111 -10.08 10.38 13.12
C GLU A 111 -9.52 11.79 12.99
N LYS A 112 -8.48 12.13 13.77
CA LYS A 112 -7.83 13.45 13.71
C LYS A 112 -7.19 13.71 12.36
N LYS A 113 -6.59 12.68 11.75
CA LYS A 113 -6.01 12.76 10.41
C LYS A 113 -7.08 12.93 9.35
N VAL A 114 -8.20 12.21 9.44
CA VAL A 114 -9.34 12.39 8.54
C VAL A 114 -9.85 13.83 8.60
N VAL A 115 -10.12 14.37 9.80
CA VAL A 115 -10.58 15.77 9.97
C VAL A 115 -9.59 16.77 9.36
N THR A 116 -8.30 16.52 9.48
CA THR A 116 -7.26 17.38 8.89
C THR A 116 -7.24 17.27 7.37
N ALA A 117 -7.24 16.05 6.84
CA ALA A 117 -7.21 15.74 5.42
C ALA A 117 -8.43 16.29 4.68
N THR A 118 -9.63 16.20 5.27
CA THR A 118 -10.87 16.76 4.71
C THR A 118 -10.76 18.27 4.51
N LYS A 119 -10.24 19.00 5.51
CA LYS A 119 -10.01 20.46 5.41
C LYS A 119 -9.00 20.83 4.33
N VAL A 120 -8.04 19.95 4.04
CA VAL A 120 -7.06 20.13 2.96
C VAL A 120 -7.71 19.83 1.60
N GLY A 121 -8.50 18.76 1.51
CA GLY A 121 -9.23 18.36 0.30
C GLY A 121 -10.24 19.41 -0.17
N GLU A 122 -10.99 20.03 0.75
CA GLU A 122 -11.91 21.13 0.45
C GLU A 122 -11.21 22.35 -0.19
N LYS A 123 -9.89 22.50 0.01
CA LYS A 123 -9.08 23.60 -0.55
C LYS A 123 -8.43 23.25 -1.88
N MET A 124 -8.54 22.01 -2.36
CA MET A 124 -8.02 21.54 -3.65
C MET A 124 -9.17 21.11 -4.56
N PRO A 125 -9.91 22.05 -5.19
CA PRO A 125 -10.96 21.68 -6.14
C PRO A 125 -10.36 21.03 -7.38
N GLY A 126 -10.77 19.80 -7.69
CA GLY A 126 -10.35 19.08 -8.92
C GLY A 126 -9.76 17.68 -8.72
N LEU A 127 -9.73 17.18 -7.48
CA LEU A 127 -9.89 15.75 -7.19
C LEU A 127 -11.38 15.41 -7.08
#